data_AF-A0A316PAQ8-F1
#
_entry.id   AF-A0A316PAQ8-F1
#
_cell.length_a   1.000
_cell.length_b   1.000
_cell.length_c   1.000
_cell.angle_alpha   90.00
_cell.angle_beta   90.00
_cell.angle_gamma   90.00
#
_symmetry.space_group_name_H-M   'P 1'
#
loop_
_entity.id
_entity.type
_entity.pdbx_description
1 polymer ?
#
loop_
_entity_poly.entity_id
_entity_poly.type
_entity_poly.pdbx_seq_one_letter_code
_entity_poly.pdbx_strand_id
1 'polypeptide(L)' 'MCKKRKYTKMGALYSIANAQHTKKSKKNKDDKIPVRAYYCKWCTCYHLSSQQRLNIKTGVIG' A
#
# COMPACT_ATOMS: atom_id res chain seq x y z
N MET A 1 -19.92 -5.58 7.24
CA MET A 1 -19.23 -5.87 5.97
C MET A 1 -18.18 -4.78 5.71
N CYS A 2 -16.90 -5.13 5.45
CA CYS A 2 -15.89 -4.09 5.23
C CYS A 2 -16.20 -3.27 3.98
N LYS A 3 -16.14 -1.94 4.09
CA LYS A 3 -16.32 -0.99 2.98
C LYS A 3 -15.08 -0.88 2.07
N LYS A 4 -13.96 -1.53 2.45
CA LYS A 4 -12.68 -1.47 1.74
C LYS A 4 -12.67 -2.39 0.52
N ARG A 5 -11.88 -2.01 -0.50
CA ARG A 5 -11.65 -2.82 -1.70
C ARG A 5 -11.04 -4.17 -1.33
N LYS A 6 -11.63 -5.24 -1.86
CA LYS A 6 -11.26 -6.64 -1.61
C LYS A 6 -10.30 -7.14 -2.68
N TYR A 7 -9.29 -7.89 -2.28
CA TYR A 7 -8.28 -8.45 -3.17
C TYR A 7 -8.06 -9.93 -2.88
N THR A 8 -7.68 -10.70 -3.91
CA THR A 8 -7.00 -11.98 -3.74
C THR A 8 -5.56 -11.75 -3.29
N LYS A 9 -4.87 -12.79 -2.82
CA LYS A 9 -3.46 -12.69 -2.41
C LYS A 9 -2.59 -12.10 -3.53
N MET A 10 -2.75 -12.63 -4.75
CA MET A 10 -2.03 -12.14 -5.93
C MET A 10 -2.46 -10.73 -6.34
N GLY A 11 -3.77 -10.42 -6.29
CA GLY A 11 -4.27 -9.08 -6.62
C GLY A 11 -3.76 -8.00 -5.66
N ALA A 12 -3.58 -8.33 -4.38
CA ALA A 12 -3.00 -7.43 -3.38
C ALA A 12 -1.51 -7.16 -3.67
N LEU A 13 -0.74 -8.21 -3.97
CA LEU A 13 0.68 -8.08 -4.34
C LEU A 13 0.88 -7.27 -5.62
N TYR A 14 0.08 -7.55 -6.67
CA TYR A 14 0.11 -6.81 -7.92
C TYR A 14 -0.20 -5.33 -7.72
N SER A 15 -1.21 -5.02 -6.90
CA SER A 15 -1.58 -3.64 -6.58
C SER A 15 -0.49 -2.89 -5.82
N ILE A 16 0.23 -3.57 -4.91
CA ILE A 16 1.40 -2.99 -4.22
C ILE A 16 2.52 -2.71 -5.21
N ALA A 17 2.86 -3.68 -6.07
CA ALA A 17 3.90 -3.52 -7.07
C ALA A 17 3.60 -2.35 -8.02
N ASN A 18 2.36 -2.24 -8.50
CA ASN A 18 1.92 -1.11 -9.32
C ASN A 18 2.03 0.21 -8.57
N ALA A 19 1.56 0.29 -7.31
CA ALA A 19 1.66 1.51 -6.52
C ALA A 19 3.11 1.98 -6.32
N GLN A 20 4.05 1.04 -6.16
CA GLN A 20 5.49 1.34 -6.10
C GLN A 20 6.04 1.78 -7.47
N HIS A 21 5.61 1.13 -8.55
CA HIS A 21 6.12 1.39 -9.90
C HIS A 21 5.64 2.74 -10.46
N THR A 22 4.36 3.08 -10.28
CA THR A 22 3.77 4.37 -10.74
C THR A 22 4.48 5.58 -10.12
N LYS A 23 5.01 5.46 -8.90
CA LYS A 23 5.70 6.55 -8.20
C LYS A 23 7.17 6.69 -8.61
N LYS A 24 7.84 5.64 -9.09
CA LYS A 24 9.23 5.72 -9.63
C LYS A 24 9.35 6.68 -10.83
N SER A 25 8.26 6.87 -11.58
CA SER A 25 8.22 7.73 -12.77
C SER A 25 8.03 9.23 -12.46
N LYS A 26 7.52 9.59 -11.27
CA LYS A 26 7.27 10.99 -10.89
C LYS A 26 8.48 11.61 -10.19
N LYS A 27 8.66 12.92 -10.35
CA LYS A 27 9.78 13.80 -9.90
C LYS A 27 10.29 13.59 -8.44
N ASN A 28 9.58 12.84 -7.60
CA ASN A 28 9.94 12.48 -6.22
C ASN A 28 10.14 10.95 -6.09
N LYS A 29 11.28 10.44 -6.56
CA LYS A 29 11.65 9.00 -6.50
C LYS A 29 11.77 8.46 -5.07
N ASP A 30 12.02 9.35 -4.10
CA ASP A 30 12.24 9.01 -2.68
C ASP A 30 10.93 8.90 -1.88
N ASP A 31 9.82 9.34 -2.45
CA ASP A 31 8.52 9.45 -1.79
C ASP A 31 7.73 8.14 -2.00
N LYS A 32 8.30 7.04 -1.50
CA LYS A 32 7.68 5.70 -1.55
C LYS A 32 6.53 5.66 -0.54
N ILE A 33 5.30 5.52 -1.01
CA ILE A 33 4.16 5.22 -0.13
C ILE A 33 4.30 3.77 0.33
N PRO A 34 4.46 3.48 1.63
CA PRO A 34 4.57 2.11 2.10
C PRO A 34 3.18 1.47 2.12
N VAL A 35 2.72 0.91 0.99
CA VAL A 35 1.46 0.16 0.94
C VAL A 35 1.70 -1.27 1.43
N ARG A 36 0.89 -1.74 2.39
CA ARG A 36 0.91 -3.13 2.88
C ARG A 36 -0.44 -3.81 2.68
N ALA A 37 -0.40 -5.10 2.39
CA ALA A 37 -1.58 -5.95 2.40
C ALA A 37 -1.79 -6.57 3.78
N TYR A 38 -3.05 -6.73 4.19
CA TYR A 38 -3.43 -7.51 5.37
C TYR A 38 -4.65 -8.38 5.06
N TYR A 39 -4.73 -9.53 5.70
CA TYR A 39 -5.87 -10.43 5.56
C TYR A 39 -6.97 -10.06 6.55
N CYS A 40 -8.20 -9.90 6.07
CA CYS A 40 -9.36 -9.67 6.92
C CYS A 40 -10.16 -10.96 7.08
N LYS A 41 -10.19 -11.49 8.32
CA LYS A 41 -10.95 -12.70 8.67
C LYS A 41 -12.45 -12.56 8.36
N TRP A 42 -13.00 -11.37 8.56
CA TRP A 42 -14.43 -11.08 8.31
C TRP A 42 -14.81 -11.06 6.83
N CYS A 43 -13.87 -10.75 5.95
CA CYS A 43 -14.12 -10.69 4.51
C CYS A 43 -13.47 -11.84 3.73
N THR A 44 -12.77 -12.73 4.44
CA THR A 44 -11.98 -13.84 3.89
C THR A 44 -11.06 -13.46 2.73
N CYS A 45 -10.60 -12.20 2.68
CA CYS A 45 -9.82 -11.65 1.58
C CYS A 45 -8.76 -10.65 2.06
N TYR A 46 -7.93 -10.18 1.13
CA TYR A 46 -6.88 -9.20 1.40
C TYR A 46 -7.38 -7.78 1.17
N HIS A 47 -6.91 -6.86 1.99
CA HIS A 47 -7.08 -5.43 1.82
C HIS A 47 -5.73 -4.74 1.83
N LEU A 48 -5.67 -3.56 1.21
CA LEU A 48 -4.49 -2.70 1.23
C LEU A 48 -4.67 -1.61 2.27
N SER A 49 -3.60 -1.32 3.01
CA SER A 49 -3.47 -0.14 3.84
C SER A 49 -2.26 0.64 3.36
N SER A 50 -2.45 1.91 3.08
CA SER A 50 -1.32 2.85 3.01
C SER A 50 -0.81 3.02 4.43
N GLN A 51 0.49 2.80 4.68
CA GLN A 51 1.11 3.33 5.89
C GLN A 51 1.12 4.86 5.81
N GLN A 52 1.19 5.51 6.97
CA GLN A 52 1.53 6.93 7.04
C GLN A 52 2.84 7.19 6.27
N ARG A 53 2.96 8.35 5.64
CA ARG A 53 4.15 8.69 4.87
C ARG A 53 5.30 8.82 5.86
N LEU A 54 6.22 7.87 5.82
CA LEU A 54 7.47 7.97 6.55
C LEU A 54 8.37 8.87 5.74
N ASN A 55 8.68 10.06 6.27
CA ASN A 55 9.75 10.87 5.71
C ASN A 55 11.07 10.17 6.04
N ILE A 56 11.66 9.47 5.06
CA ILE A 56 12.87 8.66 5.24
C ILE A 56 14.07 9.51 5.70
N LYS A 57 14.08 10.82 5.40
CA LYS A 57 15.14 11.74 5.82
C LYS A 57 15.00 12.20 7.27
N THR A 58 13.77 12.35 7.76
CA THR A 58 13.52 12.89 9.10
C THR A 58 13.05 11.84 10.11
N GLY A 59 12.69 10.64 9.65
CA GLY A 59 12.12 9.58 10.49
C GLY A 59 10.73 9.89 11.04
N VAL A 60 10.14 11.03 10.65
CA VAL A 60 8.86 11.50 11.18
C VAL A 60 7.71 10.90 10.37
N ILE A 61 6.69 10.45 11.09
CA ILE A 61 5.43 9.95 10.57
C ILE A 61 4.48 11.14 10.35
N GLY A 62 4.06 11.38 9.10
CA GLY A 62 3.11 12.45 8.73
C GLY A 62 2.24 12.08 7.55
#